data_AF-A0A434CQY6-F1
#
_entry.id   AF-A0A434CQY6-F1
#
_cell.length_a   1.000
_cell.length_b   1.000
_cell.length_c   1.000
_cell.angle_alpha   90.00
_cell.angle_beta   90.00
_cell.angle_gamma   90.00
#
_symmetry.space_group_name_H-M   'P 1'
#
loop_
_entity.id
_entity.type
_entity.pdbx_description
1 polymer ?
#
loop_
_entity_poly.entity_id
_entity_poly.type
_entity_poly.pdbx_seq_one_letter_code
_entity_poly.pdbx_strand_id
1 'polypeptide(L)'
;MKFGPIPVDTAEGAVLAHATTAGERRFRKAHRLSADDLSLLKAAGVNEVVAAVLAPDDLSEDAAAEKIAESMIHRNIEAKPAATGRVNLHAQAAGIFTVDAAMIDAINAVDPTITIATLAQHAPVEKGQMVATVKIIPFAVASVLVDAVTKICAGSE
;
A
#
# COMPACT_ATOMS: atom_id res chain seq x y z
N MET A 1 5.22 11.40 4.65
CA MET A 1 3.84 11.96 4.67
C MET A 1 3.47 12.67 5.97
N LYS A 2 2.52 13.62 5.91
CA LYS A 2 1.82 14.20 7.08
C LYS A 2 0.38 13.68 7.11
N PHE A 3 -0.14 13.32 8.28
CA PHE A 3 -1.51 12.83 8.44
C PHE A 3 -2.24 13.64 9.50
N GLY A 4 -3.47 14.05 9.20
CA GLY A 4 -4.30 14.76 10.16
C GLY A 4 -5.32 15.69 9.51
N PRO A 5 -5.98 16.53 10.31
CA PRO A 5 -6.82 17.62 9.81
C PRO A 5 -5.99 18.61 8.99
N ILE A 6 -6.49 18.98 7.80
CA ILE A 6 -5.91 20.02 6.95
C ILE A 6 -7.00 20.91 6.34
N PRO A 7 -6.76 22.23 6.22
CA PRO A 7 -7.69 23.13 5.54
C PRO A 7 -7.92 22.71 4.10
N VAL A 8 -9.18 22.76 3.64
CA VAL A 8 -9.56 22.43 2.25
C VAL A 8 -8.81 23.33 1.26
N ASP A 9 -8.48 24.57 1.63
CA ASP A 9 -7.69 25.49 0.79
C ASP A 9 -6.29 24.97 0.42
N THR A 10 -5.72 24.08 1.23
CA THR A 10 -4.37 23.54 1.05
C THR A 10 -4.37 22.02 0.86
N ALA A 11 -5.53 21.42 0.59
CA ALA A 11 -5.70 19.97 0.57
C ALA A 11 -5.57 19.33 -0.83
N GLU A 12 -5.14 20.10 -1.84
CA GLU A 12 -5.01 19.57 -3.20
C GLU A 12 -3.96 18.45 -3.24
N GLY A 13 -4.30 17.34 -3.89
CA GLY A 13 -3.45 16.15 -3.97
C GLY A 13 -3.38 15.32 -2.68
N ALA A 14 -3.99 15.77 -1.57
CA ALA A 14 -4.08 15.00 -0.34
C ALA A 14 -5.07 13.83 -0.49
N VAL A 15 -4.85 12.76 0.27
CA VAL A 15 -5.64 11.52 0.23
C VAL A 15 -6.56 11.47 1.44
N LEU A 16 -7.87 11.41 1.23
CA LEU A 16 -8.85 11.41 2.32
C LEU A 16 -8.71 10.16 3.22
N ALA A 17 -8.61 10.38 4.52
CA ALA A 17 -8.53 9.32 5.52
C ALA A 17 -9.86 8.57 5.71
N HIS A 18 -10.97 9.28 5.52
CA HIS A 18 -12.33 8.80 5.69
C HIS A 18 -13.20 9.19 4.47
N ALA A 19 -14.34 8.53 4.32
CA ALA A 19 -15.34 9.02 3.39
C ALA A 19 -15.87 10.37 3.87
N THR A 20 -16.01 11.33 2.96
CA THR A 20 -16.49 12.69 3.26
C THR A 20 -17.66 13.00 2.35
N THR A 21 -18.71 13.61 2.89
CA THR A 21 -19.87 14.04 2.11
C THR A 21 -19.83 15.56 1.97
N ALA A 22 -20.04 16.05 0.75
CA ALA A 22 -20.14 17.48 0.41
C ALA A 22 -21.43 17.70 -0.39
N GLY A 23 -22.45 18.26 0.26
CA GLY A 23 -23.79 18.33 -0.33
C GLY A 23 -24.30 16.94 -0.71
N GLU A 24 -24.62 16.75 -1.98
CA GLU A 24 -25.10 15.45 -2.52
C GLU A 24 -23.96 14.50 -2.93
N ARG A 25 -22.71 14.97 -2.98
CA ARG A 25 -21.57 14.15 -3.41
C ARG A 25 -20.92 13.45 -2.22
N ARG A 26 -20.67 12.14 -2.38
CA ARG A 26 -19.89 11.34 -1.42
C ARG A 26 -18.52 11.01 -1.99
N PHE A 27 -17.48 11.48 -1.32
CA PHE A 27 -16.09 11.07 -1.56
C PHE A 27 -15.79 9.82 -0.77
N ARG A 28 -15.17 8.83 -1.42
CA ARG A 28 -14.73 7.60 -0.77
C ARG A 28 -13.46 7.82 0.04
N LYS A 29 -13.23 6.96 1.03
CA LYS A 29 -11.90 6.84 1.68
C LYS A 29 -10.84 6.57 0.60
N ALA A 30 -9.62 7.07 0.83
CA ALA A 30 -8.50 6.98 -0.10
C ALA A 30 -8.70 7.77 -1.42
N HIS A 31 -9.72 8.63 -1.50
CA HIS A 31 -9.88 9.53 -2.64
C HIS A 31 -8.79 10.61 -2.60
N ARG A 32 -8.08 10.79 -3.71
CA ARG A 32 -7.10 11.87 -3.88
C ARG A 32 -7.83 13.12 -4.36
N LEU A 33 -7.73 14.19 -3.58
CA LEU A 33 -8.45 15.44 -3.82
C LEU A 33 -7.87 16.18 -5.03
N SER A 34 -8.75 16.51 -5.99
CA SER A 34 -8.46 17.43 -7.09
C SER A 34 -8.95 18.85 -6.76
N ALA A 35 -8.51 19.86 -7.51
CA ALA A 35 -9.00 21.23 -7.38
C ALA A 35 -10.55 21.35 -7.46
N ASP A 36 -11.19 20.53 -8.31
CA ASP A 36 -12.65 20.48 -8.43
C ASP A 36 -13.30 19.90 -7.17
N ASP A 37 -12.70 18.87 -6.58
CA ASP A 37 -13.19 18.28 -5.33
C ASP A 37 -13.10 19.30 -4.18
N LEU A 38 -12.03 20.07 -4.11
CA LEU A 38 -11.89 21.15 -3.13
C LEU A 38 -12.95 22.23 -3.31
N SER A 39 -13.24 22.61 -4.55
CA SER A 39 -14.28 23.60 -4.85
C SER A 39 -15.67 23.14 -4.38
N LEU A 40 -15.98 21.86 -4.56
CA LEU A 40 -17.23 21.26 -4.08
C LEU A 40 -17.28 21.16 -2.55
N LEU A 41 -16.18 20.79 -1.91
CA LEU A 41 -16.06 20.76 -0.45
C LEU A 41 -16.31 22.16 0.13
N LYS A 42 -15.68 23.20 -0.44
CA LYS A 42 -15.88 24.59 -0.01
C LYS A 42 -17.32 25.06 -0.21
N ALA A 43 -17.92 24.77 -1.37
CA ALA A 43 -19.31 25.13 -1.66
C ALA A 43 -20.30 24.46 -0.69
N ALA A 44 -19.96 23.27 -0.18
CA ALA A 44 -20.73 22.57 0.84
C ALA A 44 -20.44 23.04 2.29
N GLY A 45 -19.60 24.07 2.48
CA GLY A 45 -19.23 24.59 3.80
C GLY A 45 -18.22 23.73 4.57
N VAL A 46 -17.55 22.78 3.90
CA VAL A 46 -16.47 21.99 4.51
C VAL A 46 -15.18 22.80 4.47
N ASN A 47 -14.67 23.16 5.65
CA ASN A 47 -13.46 23.98 5.78
C ASN A 47 -12.19 23.14 6.02
N GLU A 48 -12.35 21.93 6.56
CA GLU A 48 -11.25 21.05 6.93
C GLU A 48 -11.59 19.59 6.61
N VAL A 49 -10.58 18.80 6.25
CA VAL A 49 -10.69 17.35 6.04
C VAL A 49 -9.55 16.63 6.74
N VAL A 50 -9.80 15.39 7.19
CA VAL A 50 -8.73 14.51 7.69
C VAL A 50 -8.13 13.79 6.49
N ALA A 51 -6.87 14.07 6.20
CA ALA A 51 -6.20 13.56 5.00
C ALA A 51 -4.71 13.28 5.23
N ALA A 52 -4.16 12.47 4.33
CA ALA A 52 -2.73 12.26 4.18
C ALA A 52 -2.17 13.18 3.09
N VAL A 53 -1.16 13.98 3.44
CA VAL A 53 -0.39 14.79 2.50
C VAL A 53 0.93 14.07 2.24
N LEU A 54 1.10 13.63 0.99
CA LEU A 54 2.31 12.95 0.54
C LEU A 54 3.46 13.95 0.40
N ALA A 55 4.66 13.55 0.80
CA ALA A 55 5.88 14.28 0.50
C ALA A 55 6.29 14.04 -0.98
N PRO A 56 7.09 14.93 -1.60
CA PRO A 56 7.51 14.77 -2.98
C PRO A 56 8.25 13.46 -3.30
N ASP A 57 8.90 12.88 -2.28
CA ASP A 57 9.68 11.65 -2.32
C ASP A 57 8.93 10.43 -1.77
N ASP A 58 7.65 10.58 -1.42
CA ASP A 58 6.77 9.48 -1.05
C ASP A 58 6.23 8.76 -2.29
N LEU A 59 6.16 7.44 -2.24
CA LEU A 59 5.37 6.61 -3.14
C LEU A 59 3.98 6.38 -2.55
N SER A 60 2.94 6.35 -3.39
CA SER A 60 1.61 5.92 -2.94
C SER A 60 1.63 4.47 -2.46
N GLU A 61 0.67 4.12 -1.60
CA GLU A 61 0.59 2.76 -1.03
C GLU A 61 0.57 1.65 -2.10
N ASP A 62 -0.16 1.87 -3.20
CA ASP A 62 -0.25 0.89 -4.28
C ASP A 62 1.05 0.81 -5.09
N ALA A 63 1.65 1.96 -5.44
CA ALA A 63 2.90 1.99 -6.19
C ALA A 63 4.06 1.38 -5.39
N ALA A 64 4.09 1.61 -4.08
CA ALA A 64 5.09 1.01 -3.20
C ALA A 64 4.88 -0.51 -3.04
N ALA A 65 3.64 -0.97 -2.84
CA ALA A 65 3.33 -2.40 -2.74
C ALA A 65 3.70 -3.14 -4.04
N GLU A 66 3.37 -2.56 -5.20
CA GLU A 66 3.69 -3.08 -6.52
C GLU A 66 5.21 -3.20 -6.72
N LYS A 67 5.95 -2.12 -6.50
CA LYS A 67 7.41 -2.10 -6.66
C LYS A 67 8.12 -3.13 -5.76
N ILE A 68 7.63 -3.32 -4.53
CA ILE A 68 8.19 -4.34 -3.62
C ILE A 68 7.89 -5.74 -4.17
N ALA A 69 6.64 -6.02 -4.54
CA ALA A 69 6.26 -7.33 -5.06
C ALA A 69 7.01 -7.69 -6.35
N GLU A 70 7.19 -6.73 -7.28
CA GLU A 70 7.96 -6.92 -8.51
C GLU A 70 9.44 -7.23 -8.27
N SER A 71 10.00 -6.76 -7.15
CA SER A 71 11.39 -7.05 -6.79
C SER A 71 11.60 -8.45 -6.22
N MET A 72 10.53 -9.15 -5.81
CA MET A 72 10.62 -10.48 -5.23
C MET A 72 10.80 -11.55 -6.30
N ILE A 73 11.66 -12.52 -6.02
CA ILE A 73 11.81 -13.72 -6.84
C ILE A 73 10.85 -14.78 -6.30
N HIS A 74 10.00 -15.33 -7.16
CA HIS A 74 9.05 -16.37 -6.77
C HIS A 74 8.79 -17.36 -7.90
N ARG A 75 8.57 -18.63 -7.56
CA ARG A 75 8.22 -19.71 -8.50
C ARG A 75 6.82 -20.23 -8.23
N ASN A 76 6.04 -20.48 -9.29
CA ASN A 76 4.65 -20.94 -9.19
C ASN A 76 3.75 -20.01 -8.37
N ILE A 77 4.06 -18.70 -8.37
CA ILE A 77 3.29 -17.66 -7.69
C ILE A 77 2.83 -16.64 -8.72
N GLU A 78 1.57 -16.19 -8.58
CA GLU A 78 0.99 -15.07 -9.31
C GLU A 78 0.81 -13.89 -8.35
N ALA A 79 1.42 -12.74 -8.66
CA ALA A 79 1.12 -11.48 -7.98
C ALA A 79 -0.16 -10.87 -8.56
N LYS A 80 -1.14 -10.56 -7.70
CA LYS A 80 -2.34 -9.81 -8.10
C LYS A 80 -2.04 -8.30 -8.17
N PRO A 81 -2.77 -7.53 -8.99
CA PRO A 81 -2.58 -6.08 -9.09
C PRO A 81 -2.63 -5.40 -7.71
N ALA A 82 -1.86 -4.34 -7.56
CA ALA A 82 -1.88 -3.55 -6.34
C ALA A 82 -3.26 -2.91 -6.12
N ALA A 83 -3.77 -3.02 -4.90
CA ALA A 83 -5.00 -2.35 -4.50
C ALA A 83 -5.04 -2.10 -3.00
N THR A 84 -5.38 -0.86 -2.60
CA THR A 84 -5.51 -0.45 -1.19
C THR A 84 -4.25 -0.75 -0.36
N GLY A 85 -3.09 -0.45 -0.96
CA GLY A 85 -1.77 -0.64 -0.38
C GLY A 85 -1.35 -2.10 -0.27
N ARG A 86 -1.92 -3.00 -1.08
CA ARG A 86 -1.65 -4.44 -1.02
C ARG A 86 -1.33 -5.05 -2.36
N VAL A 87 -0.39 -5.98 -2.37
CA VAL A 87 -0.21 -6.97 -3.43
C VAL A 87 -0.31 -8.36 -2.82
N ASN A 88 -1.27 -9.15 -3.30
CA ASN A 88 -1.49 -10.51 -2.81
C ASN A 88 -0.86 -11.52 -3.77
N LEU A 89 -0.02 -12.40 -3.22
CA LEU A 89 0.68 -13.46 -3.93
C LEU A 89 -0.08 -14.77 -3.78
N HIS A 90 -0.41 -15.41 -4.91
CA HIS A 90 -1.24 -16.62 -4.95
C HIS A 90 -0.52 -17.79 -5.60
N ALA A 91 -0.70 -18.99 -5.04
CA ALA A 91 -0.14 -20.21 -5.61
C ALA A 91 -0.76 -20.53 -6.97
N GLN A 92 0.05 -20.86 -7.98
CA GLN A 92 -0.41 -21.27 -9.31
C GLN A 92 -0.72 -22.78 -9.39
N ALA A 93 -0.27 -23.56 -8.42
CA ALA A 93 -0.47 -25.00 -8.30
C ALA A 93 -0.60 -25.40 -6.83
N ALA A 94 -1.20 -26.57 -6.58
CA ALA A 94 -1.17 -27.17 -5.25
C ALA A 94 0.24 -27.67 -4.91
N GLY A 95 0.63 -27.62 -3.63
CA GLY A 95 1.96 -28.01 -3.20
C GLY A 95 2.27 -27.67 -1.75
N ILE A 96 3.56 -27.48 -1.45
CA ILE A 96 4.05 -27.08 -0.14
C ILE A 96 4.67 -25.68 -0.27
N PHE A 97 4.19 -24.73 0.53
CA PHE A 97 4.72 -23.37 0.54
C PHE A 97 6.11 -23.32 1.17
N THR A 98 7.04 -22.65 0.51
CA THR A 98 8.38 -22.36 1.02
C THR A 98 8.63 -20.86 0.89
N VAL A 99 9.40 -20.33 1.83
CA VAL A 99 9.76 -18.91 1.90
C VAL A 99 11.06 -18.79 2.67
N ASP A 100 11.89 -17.82 2.28
CA ASP A 100 13.01 -17.39 3.09
C ASP A 100 12.49 -16.53 4.25
N ALA A 101 12.33 -17.15 5.42
CA ALA A 101 11.87 -16.47 6.63
C ALA A 101 12.83 -15.35 7.06
N ALA A 102 14.14 -15.51 6.86
CA ALA A 102 15.12 -14.49 7.24
C ALA A 102 15.01 -13.26 6.34
N MET A 103 14.75 -13.46 5.04
CA MET A 103 14.44 -12.36 4.12
C MET A 103 13.18 -11.61 4.54
N ILE A 104 12.09 -12.34 4.85
CA ILE A 104 10.82 -11.72 5.31
C ILE A 104 11.03 -10.92 6.60
N ASP A 105 11.75 -11.48 7.57
CA ASP A 105 12.07 -10.81 8.84
C ASP A 105 12.93 -9.56 8.60
N ALA A 106 13.92 -9.64 7.72
CA ALA A 106 14.77 -8.50 7.36
C ALA A 106 13.95 -7.37 6.71
N ILE A 107 13.00 -7.69 5.83
CA ILE A 107 12.11 -6.69 5.23
C ILE A 107 11.20 -6.06 6.29
N ASN A 108 10.56 -6.88 7.13
CA ASN A 108 9.66 -6.40 8.18
C ASN A 108 10.40 -5.56 9.25
N ALA A 109 11.71 -5.73 9.39
CA ALA A 109 12.54 -4.93 10.28
C ALA A 109 12.95 -3.56 9.70
N VAL A 110 12.75 -3.30 8.40
CA VAL A 110 13.14 -2.02 7.77
C VAL A 110 12.35 -0.86 8.36
N ASP A 111 11.02 -0.96 8.34
CA ASP A 111 10.13 0.08 8.86
C ASP A 111 8.71 -0.50 9.05
N PRO A 112 8.00 -0.19 10.15
CA PRO A 112 6.66 -0.73 10.42
C PRO A 112 5.59 -0.31 9.40
N THR A 113 5.85 0.68 8.53
CA THR A 113 4.93 1.06 7.45
C THR A 113 4.89 0.05 6.31
N ILE A 114 5.90 -0.82 6.19
CA ILE A 114 6.00 -1.88 5.20
C ILE A 114 5.90 -3.22 5.93
N THR A 115 5.06 -4.13 5.46
CA THR A 115 4.95 -5.47 6.05
C THR A 115 4.70 -6.51 4.98
N ILE A 116 5.37 -7.65 5.10
CA ILE A 116 5.06 -8.86 4.36
C ILE A 116 4.57 -9.90 5.35
N ALA A 117 3.40 -10.45 5.07
CA ALA A 117 2.86 -11.59 5.79
C ALA A 117 2.77 -12.78 4.86
N THR A 118 3.13 -13.96 5.34
CA THR A 118 3.10 -15.22 4.57
C THR A 118 2.37 -16.31 5.34
N LEU A 119 1.98 -17.38 4.67
CA LEU A 119 1.67 -18.64 5.34
C LEU A 119 2.92 -19.16 6.06
N ALA A 120 2.71 -20.09 7.00
CA ALA A 120 3.80 -20.78 7.67
C ALA A 120 4.64 -21.58 6.66
N GLN A 121 5.95 -21.64 6.90
CA GLN A 121 6.84 -22.47 6.11
C GLN A 121 6.35 -23.94 6.13
N HIS A 122 6.35 -24.57 4.95
CA HIS A 122 5.86 -25.92 4.70
C HIS A 122 4.34 -26.11 4.86
N ALA A 123 3.54 -25.04 4.88
CA ALA A 123 2.09 -25.17 4.81
C ALA A 123 1.66 -25.84 3.48
N PRO A 124 0.72 -26.80 3.51
CA PRO A 124 0.09 -27.28 2.28
C PRO A 124 -0.75 -26.15 1.67
N VAL A 125 -0.69 -26.02 0.34
CA VAL A 125 -1.43 -25.00 -0.39
C VAL A 125 -2.17 -25.59 -1.58
N GLU A 126 -3.31 -24.99 -1.90
CA GLU A 126 -4.09 -25.27 -3.10
C GLU A 126 -3.79 -24.26 -4.22
N LYS A 127 -4.07 -24.64 -5.46
CA LYS A 127 -4.04 -23.70 -6.58
C LYS A 127 -5.02 -22.55 -6.32
N GLY A 128 -4.53 -21.32 -6.46
CA GLY A 128 -5.29 -20.09 -6.23
C GLY A 128 -5.33 -19.65 -4.77
N GLN A 129 -4.70 -20.35 -3.84
CA GLN A 129 -4.62 -19.92 -2.44
C GLN A 129 -3.66 -18.74 -2.30
N MET A 130 -4.05 -17.72 -1.54
CA MET A 130 -3.15 -16.63 -1.15
C MET A 130 -2.11 -17.16 -0.17
N VAL A 131 -0.83 -17.01 -0.50
CA VAL A 131 0.29 -17.54 0.29
C VAL A 131 1.13 -16.44 0.94
N ALA A 132 1.09 -15.22 0.38
CA ALA A 132 1.77 -14.06 0.93
C ALA A 132 1.08 -12.76 0.51
N THR A 133 1.34 -11.69 1.24
CA THR A 133 0.84 -10.35 0.93
C THR A 133 1.88 -9.31 1.31
N VAL A 134 2.14 -8.37 0.39
CA VAL A 134 2.85 -7.12 0.69
C VAL A 134 1.81 -6.11 1.14
N LYS A 135 2.06 -5.44 2.25
CA LYS A 135 1.20 -4.38 2.79
C LYS A 135 2.01 -3.11 3.04
N ILE A 136 1.58 -2.03 2.40
CA ILE A 136 1.87 -0.67 2.85
C ILE A 136 0.72 -0.27 3.78
N ILE A 137 1.05 -0.04 5.05
CA ILE A 137 0.07 0.28 6.09
C ILE A 137 -0.49 1.70 5.95
N PRO A 138 0.34 2.75 5.81
CA PRO A 138 -0.15 4.10 5.55
C PRO A 138 -0.53 4.31 4.07
N PHE A 139 -1.08 5.48 3.75
CA PHE A 139 -1.45 5.84 2.37
C PHE A 139 -0.25 6.05 1.43
N ALA A 140 0.95 6.19 2.00
CA ALA A 140 2.19 6.41 1.27
C ALA A 140 3.40 6.10 2.14
N VAL A 141 4.53 5.79 1.51
CA VAL A 141 5.80 5.48 2.18
C VAL A 141 6.96 6.14 1.44
N ALA A 142 7.99 6.54 2.17
CA ALA A 142 9.17 7.16 1.58
C ALA A 142 9.85 6.20 0.58
N SER A 143 10.16 6.70 -0.62
CA SER A 143 10.81 5.92 -1.68
C SER A 143 12.09 5.22 -1.22
N VAL A 144 12.87 5.86 -0.34
CA VAL A 144 14.11 5.30 0.22
C VAL A 144 13.89 4.02 1.03
N LEU A 145 12.73 3.87 1.69
CA LEU A 145 12.39 2.65 2.43
C LEU A 145 12.04 1.51 1.47
N VAL A 146 11.29 1.82 0.41
CA VAL A 146 11.00 0.87 -0.66
C VAL A 146 12.30 0.41 -1.33
N ASP A 147 13.22 1.33 -1.61
CA ASP A 147 14.53 0.99 -2.18
C ASP A 147 15.41 0.15 -1.24
N ALA A 148 15.27 0.30 0.08
CA ALA A 148 15.95 -0.56 1.03
C ALA A 148 15.38 -1.99 0.99
N VAL A 149 14.05 -2.13 0.90
CA VAL A 149 13.38 -3.43 0.78
C VAL A 149 13.72 -4.12 -0.54
N THR A 150 13.69 -3.42 -1.67
CA THR A 150 14.00 -4.03 -2.98
C THR A 150 15.44 -4.54 -3.06
N LYS A 151 16.38 -3.92 -2.33
CA LYS A 151 17.76 -4.40 -2.20
C LYS A 151 17.85 -5.73 -1.42
N ILE A 152 17.00 -5.93 -0.41
CA ILE A 152 16.93 -7.19 0.33
C ILE A 152 16.42 -8.30 -0.61
N CYS A 153 15.38 -8.01 -1.39
CA CYS A 153 14.81 -8.97 -2.37
C CYS A 153 15.80 -9.39 -3.47
N ALA A 154 16.82 -8.57 -3.78
CA ALA A 154 17.83 -8.89 -4.78
C ALA A 154 18.80 -10.01 -4.33
N GLY A 155 18.74 -10.41 -3.06
CA GLY A 155 19.62 -11.41 -2.45
C GLY A 155 19.14 -12.84 -2.55
N SER A 156 19.07 -13.41 -3.77
CA SER A 156 18.84 -14.85 -4.08
C SER A 156 17.51 -15.46 -3.58
N GLU A 157 17.13 -16.60 -4.17
CA GLU A 157 15.90 -17.37 -3.85
C GLU A 157 16.01 -18.18 -2.55
#